data_AF-A0A1M7Z7L9-F1
#
_entry.id   AF-A0A1M7Z7L9-F1
#
_cell.length_a   1.000
_cell.length_b   1.000
_cell.length_c   1.000
_cell.angle_alpha   90.00
_cell.angle_beta   90.00
_cell.angle_gamma   90.00
#
_symmetry.space_group_name_H-M   'P 1'
#
loop_
_entity.id
_entity.type
_entity.pdbx_description
1 polymer ?
#
loop_
_entity_poly.entity_id
_entity_poly.type
_entity_poly.pdbx_seq_one_letter_code
_entity_poly.pdbx_strand_id
1 'polypeptide(L)'
;MRVLFITLFTLISFNLTWANEDDTKTFLVLFKSKELKSHQTNLKEIESQFSLFDTKTYSGNSELALLIEIPSCDFDECFLGDFLINTGKETDIKLQEVAFRVFDITESKKTMEVFLEAHENQDNPKRNQKAQ
;
A
#
# COMPACT_ATOMS: atom_id res chain seq x y z
N MET A 1 -7.76 45.28 -21.52
CA MET A 1 -6.99 44.75 -20.36
C MET A 1 -7.82 43.89 -19.41
N ARG A 2 -8.97 44.35 -18.88
CA ARG A 2 -9.79 43.56 -17.92
C ARG A 2 -10.17 42.15 -18.38
N VAL A 3 -10.57 41.98 -19.64
CA VAL A 3 -10.97 40.67 -20.20
C VAL A 3 -9.77 39.70 -20.33
N LEU A 4 -8.57 40.22 -20.56
CA LEU A 4 -7.34 39.42 -20.64
C LEU A 4 -6.93 38.88 -19.26
N PHE A 5 -7.08 39.68 -18.21
CA PHE A 5 -6.81 39.24 -16.84
C PHE A 5 -7.82 38.20 -16.36
N ILE A 6 -9.10 38.34 -16.73
CA ILE A 6 -10.14 37.37 -16.36
C ILE A 6 -9.90 36.03 -17.06
N THR A 7 -9.55 36.06 -18.36
CA THR A 7 -9.26 34.83 -19.12
C THR A 7 -7.99 34.12 -18.65
N LEU A 8 -6.95 34.87 -18.28
CA LEU A 8 -5.73 34.30 -17.70
C LEU A 8 -5.99 33.69 -16.30
N PHE A 9 -6.80 34.35 -15.48
CA PHE A 9 -7.17 33.84 -14.15
C PHE A 9 -7.99 32.55 -14.24
N THR A 10 -8.94 32.47 -15.18
CA THR A 10 -9.75 31.25 -15.38
C THR A 10 -8.94 30.07 -15.91
N LEU A 11 -7.93 30.31 -16.77
CA LEU A 11 -7.07 29.25 -17.29
C LEU A 11 -6.13 28.67 -16.22
N ILE A 12 -5.64 29.50 -15.29
CA ILE A 12 -4.80 29.04 -14.18
C ILE A 12 -5.63 28.22 -13.19
N SER A 13 -6.86 28.62 -12.89
CA SER A 13 -7.74 27.89 -11.96
C SER A 13 -8.25 26.55 -12.50
N PHE A 14 -8.39 26.39 -13.83
CA PHE A 14 -8.87 25.13 -14.43
C PHE A 14 -7.84 24.00 -14.44
N ASN A 15 -6.55 24.29 -14.28
CA ASN A 15 -5.48 23.27 -14.25
C ASN A 15 -5.20 22.73 -12.83
N LEU A 16 -5.91 23.21 -11.81
CA LEU A 16 -5.69 22.83 -10.41
C LEU A 16 -6.57 21.67 -9.92
N THR A 17 -7.44 21.11 -10.76
CA THR A 17 -8.49 20.17 -10.31
C THR A 17 -8.48 18.80 -10.96
N TRP A 18 -7.35 18.34 -11.50
CA TRP A 18 -7.13 16.91 -11.76
C TRP A 18 -5.82 16.47 -11.11
N ALA A 19 -5.87 16.32 -9.78
CA ALA A 19 -5.02 15.32 -9.16
C ALA A 19 -5.60 13.98 -9.59
N ASN A 20 -4.84 13.20 -10.38
CA ASN A 20 -5.13 11.78 -10.49
C ASN A 20 -5.21 11.25 -9.05
N GLU A 21 -6.20 10.43 -8.73
CA GLU A 21 -6.12 9.63 -7.51
C GLU A 21 -4.75 8.97 -7.56
N ASP A 22 -3.84 9.38 -6.69
CA ASP A 22 -2.51 8.77 -6.62
C ASP A 22 -2.81 7.29 -6.39
N ASP A 23 -2.54 6.44 -7.38
CA ASP A 23 -2.75 5.00 -7.24
C ASP A 23 -2.15 4.61 -5.90
N THR A 24 -2.88 3.97 -4.99
CA THR A 24 -2.32 3.55 -3.70
C THR A 24 -2.04 2.05 -3.71
N LYS A 25 -0.94 1.66 -3.07
CA LYS A 25 -0.65 0.27 -2.75
C LYS A 25 -0.99 -0.01 -1.30
N THR A 26 -1.67 -1.13 -1.07
CA THR A 26 -2.00 -1.61 0.27
C THR A 26 -1.06 -2.75 0.64
N PHE A 27 -0.28 -2.56 1.70
CA PHE A 27 0.59 -3.58 2.25
C PHE A 27 0.02 -4.16 3.53
N LEU A 28 0.13 -5.48 3.68
CA LEU A 28 -0.17 -6.20 4.92
C LEU A 28 1.11 -6.75 5.51
N VAL A 29 1.47 -6.21 6.68
CA VAL A 29 2.62 -6.66 7.46
C VAL A 29 2.12 -7.55 8.58
N LEU A 30 2.57 -8.79 8.62
CA LEU A 30 2.24 -9.73 9.68
C LEU A 30 3.41 -9.91 10.64
N PHE A 31 3.15 -9.81 11.94
CA PHE A 31 4.18 -9.84 12.98
C PHE A 31 4.13 -11.13 13.80
N LYS A 32 5.30 -11.49 14.33
CA LYS A 32 5.42 -12.53 15.35
C LYS A 32 5.48 -11.89 16.73
N SER A 33 4.55 -12.26 17.61
CA SER A 33 4.54 -11.76 19.00
C SER A 33 5.87 -12.00 19.73
N LYS A 34 6.55 -13.11 19.46
CA LYS A 34 7.86 -13.42 20.05
C LYS A 34 8.95 -12.42 19.61
N GLU A 35 8.98 -12.04 18.34
CA GLU A 35 9.98 -11.10 17.82
C GLU A 35 9.75 -9.69 18.33
N LEU A 36 8.48 -9.24 18.38
CA LEU A 36 8.12 -7.95 18.98
C LEU A 36 8.59 -7.85 20.43
N LYS A 37 8.35 -8.91 21.24
CA LYS A 37 8.80 -8.99 22.63
C LYS A 37 10.33 -9.00 22.77
N SER A 38 11.03 -9.74 21.90
CA SER A 38 12.50 -9.80 21.88
C SER A 38 13.12 -8.43 21.61
N HIS A 39 12.50 -7.67 20.71
CA HIS A 39 12.92 -6.31 20.36
C HIS A 39 12.33 -5.24 21.27
N GLN A 40 11.57 -5.61 22.31
CA GLN A 40 10.94 -4.68 23.27
C GLN A 40 10.04 -3.64 22.61
N THR A 41 9.35 -4.02 21.54
CA THR A 41 8.43 -3.14 20.81
C THR A 41 7.02 -3.73 20.71
N ASN A 42 6.07 -2.94 20.21
CA ASN A 42 4.69 -3.35 19.98
C ASN A 42 4.11 -2.72 18.70
N LEU A 43 2.96 -3.24 18.27
CA LEU A 43 2.26 -2.77 17.06
C LEU A 43 2.02 -1.26 17.05
N LYS A 44 1.65 -0.66 18.19
CA LYS A 44 1.32 0.76 18.28
C LYS A 44 2.56 1.63 18.08
N GLU A 45 3.69 1.23 18.65
CA GLU A 45 4.97 1.91 18.44
C GLU A 45 5.42 1.82 16.98
N ILE A 46 5.27 0.67 16.35
CA ILE A 46 5.60 0.49 14.93
C ILE A 46 4.65 1.33 14.05
N GLU A 47 3.33 1.23 14.26
CA GLU A 47 2.31 2.00 13.55
C GLU A 47 2.58 3.51 13.62
N SER A 48 3.02 4.02 14.78
CA SER A 48 3.31 5.45 14.95
C SER A 48 4.42 5.98 14.03
N GLN A 49 5.36 5.13 13.63
CA GLN A 49 6.45 5.48 12.71
C GLN A 49 5.97 5.61 11.26
N PHE A 50 4.80 5.04 10.95
CA PHE A 50 4.13 5.14 9.66
C PHE A 50 2.97 6.15 9.69
N SER A 51 2.94 7.07 10.64
CA SER A 51 1.85 8.04 10.83
C SER A 51 1.59 9.01 9.67
N LEU A 52 2.49 9.07 8.68
CA LEU A 52 2.30 9.80 7.43
C LEU A 52 1.43 9.06 6.41
N PHE A 53 1.14 7.78 6.66
CA PHE A 53 0.35 6.90 5.80
C PHE A 53 -0.97 6.53 6.49
N ASP A 54 -1.95 6.09 5.70
CA ASP A 54 -3.14 5.47 6.29
C ASP A 54 -2.76 4.09 6.81
N THR A 55 -3.02 3.86 8.09
CA THR A 55 -2.58 2.66 8.80
C THR A 55 -3.67 2.09 9.67
N LYS A 56 -3.68 0.76 9.78
CA LYS A 56 -4.60 0.06 10.65
C LYS A 56 -3.98 -1.18 11.26
N THR A 57 -3.95 -1.23 12.58
CA THR A 57 -3.50 -2.42 13.31
C THR A 57 -4.63 -3.40 13.60
N TYR A 58 -4.31 -4.68 13.56
CA TYR A 58 -5.20 -5.79 13.90
C TYR A 58 -4.53 -6.65 14.97
N SER A 59 -5.30 -6.99 16.00
CA SER A 59 -4.84 -7.79 17.14
C SER A 59 -6.02 -8.47 17.86
N GLY A 60 -5.72 -9.34 18.83
CA GLY A 60 -6.73 -10.07 19.61
C GLY A 60 -6.87 -11.50 19.12
N ASN A 61 -7.94 -11.78 18.36
CA ASN A 61 -8.23 -13.13 17.82
C ASN A 61 -7.57 -13.40 16.46
N SER A 62 -6.86 -12.42 15.90
CA SER A 62 -6.10 -12.55 14.66
C SER A 62 -4.60 -12.55 14.95
N GLU A 63 -3.81 -12.99 13.98
CA GLU A 63 -2.40 -12.63 13.91
C GLU A 63 -2.21 -11.12 14.05
N LEU A 64 -1.10 -10.75 14.68
CA LEU A 64 -0.68 -9.36 14.83
C LEU A 64 -0.37 -8.80 13.44
N ALA A 65 -1.10 -7.79 13.00
CA ALA A 65 -0.95 -7.25 11.66
C ALA A 65 -1.04 -5.73 11.63
N LEU A 66 -0.35 -5.14 10.66
CA LEU A 66 -0.43 -3.73 10.29
C LEU A 66 -0.77 -3.66 8.81
N LEU A 67 -1.87 -3.00 8.49
CA LEU A 67 -2.22 -2.59 7.14
C LEU A 67 -1.67 -1.17 6.93
N ILE A 68 -1.03 -0.93 5.79
CA ILE A 68 -0.45 0.37 5.43
C ILE A 68 -0.84 0.68 3.99
N GLU A 69 -1.44 1.85 3.74
CA GLU A 69 -1.68 2.38 2.40
C GLU A 69 -0.64 3.43 2.06
N ILE A 70 0.15 3.15 1.02
CA ILE A 70 1.27 3.99 0.57
C ILE A 70 0.95 4.46 -0.86
N PRO A 71 1.16 5.74 -1.21
CA PRO A 71 1.09 6.18 -2.60
C PRO A 71 1.97 5.30 -3.51
N SER A 72 1.52 5.00 -4.73
CA SER A 72 2.22 4.15 -5.70
C SER A 72 3.42 4.90 -6.28
N CYS A 73 4.46 5.05 -5.47
CA CYS A 73 5.83 5.25 -5.90
C CYS A 73 6.54 3.89 -6.00
N ASP A 74 7.86 3.86 -6.23
CA ASP A 74 8.68 2.64 -6.35
C ASP A 74 8.81 1.83 -5.02
N PHE A 75 7.73 1.74 -4.26
CA PHE A 75 7.58 0.90 -3.07
C PHE A 75 7.07 -0.49 -3.50
N ASP A 76 7.83 -1.52 -3.14
CA ASP A 76 7.45 -2.93 -3.20
C ASP A 76 7.55 -3.56 -1.79
N GLU A 77 7.13 -4.83 -1.65
CA GLU A 77 7.18 -5.51 -0.36
C GLU A 77 8.61 -5.62 0.20
N CYS A 78 9.62 -5.70 -0.68
CA CYS A 78 11.03 -5.79 -0.30
C CYS A 78 11.49 -4.47 0.34
N PHE A 79 11.17 -3.35 -0.30
CA PHE A 79 11.47 -2.01 0.18
C PHE A 79 10.84 -1.78 1.55
N LEU A 80 9.56 -2.13 1.70
CA LEU A 80 8.88 -1.98 2.99
C LEU A 80 9.47 -2.90 4.07
N GLY A 81 9.88 -4.12 3.71
CA GLY A 81 10.57 -5.04 4.63
C GLY A 81 11.94 -4.52 5.11
N ASP A 82 12.66 -3.81 4.24
CA ASP A 82 13.96 -3.19 4.54
C ASP A 82 13.84 -1.86 5.28
N PHE A 83 12.63 -1.32 5.45
CA PHE A 83 12.39 -0.08 6.17
C PHE A 83 12.92 -0.14 7.60
N LEU A 84 13.67 0.88 8.02
CA LEU A 84 14.24 0.95 9.36
C LEU A 84 13.19 1.41 10.36
N ILE A 85 13.00 0.63 11.42
CA ILE A 85 12.14 0.95 12.55
C ILE A 85 12.96 1.15 13.82
N ASN A 86 12.57 2.15 14.60
CA ASN A 86 13.12 2.38 15.91
C ASN A 86 12.39 1.50 16.95
N THR A 87 13.17 0.87 17.83
CA THR A 87 12.65 0.01 18.91
C THR A 87 12.98 0.54 20.31
N GLY A 88 13.37 1.82 20.42
CA GLY A 88 13.85 2.44 21.66
C GLY A 88 15.27 2.02 22.07
N LYS A 89 15.95 1.20 21.27
CA LYS A 89 17.36 0.82 21.43
C LYS A 89 18.27 1.76 20.62
N GLU A 90 19.59 1.68 20.84
CA GLU A 90 20.58 2.51 20.14
C GLU A 90 20.63 2.28 18.62
N THR A 91 20.16 1.13 18.15
CA THR A 91 20.20 0.76 16.72
C THR A 91 18.80 0.50 16.19
N ASP A 92 18.47 1.17 15.08
CA ASP A 92 17.30 0.82 14.28
C ASP A 92 17.48 -0.56 13.65
N ILE A 93 16.37 -1.26 13.46
CA ILE A 93 16.33 -2.59 12.85
C ILE A 93 15.42 -2.57 11.63
N LYS A 94 15.54 -3.54 10.73
CA LYS A 94 14.63 -3.63 9.59
C LYS A 94 13.25 -4.13 10.03
N LEU A 95 12.18 -3.66 9.39
CA LEU A 95 10.81 -4.10 9.67
C LEU A 95 10.67 -5.62 9.57
N GLN A 96 11.33 -6.25 8.59
CA GLN A 96 11.35 -7.71 8.42
C GLN A 96 12.02 -8.50 9.56
N GLU A 97 12.72 -7.85 10.49
CA GLU A 97 13.27 -8.52 11.67
C GLU A 97 12.20 -8.79 12.74
N VAL A 98 11.12 -8.01 12.74
CA VAL A 98 9.96 -8.19 13.63
C VAL A 98 8.70 -8.68 12.90
N ALA A 99 8.63 -8.44 11.60
CA ALA A 99 7.59 -8.95 10.71
C ALA A 99 8.00 -10.31 10.15
N PHE A 100 7.07 -11.27 10.09
CA PHE A 100 7.34 -12.57 9.47
C PHE A 100 7.06 -12.56 7.96
N ARG A 101 6.13 -11.73 7.51
CA ARG A 101 5.77 -11.53 6.10
C ARG A 101 5.24 -10.12 5.85
N VAL A 102 5.55 -9.63 4.67
CA VAL A 102 4.97 -8.43 4.07
C VAL A 102 4.30 -8.87 2.77
N PHE A 103 3.06 -8.46 2.55
CA PHE A 103 2.31 -8.77 1.33
C PHE A 103 1.87 -7.47 0.66
N ASP A 104 2.12 -7.34 -0.64
CA ASP A 104 1.43 -6.38 -1.49
C ASP A 104 0.04 -6.95 -1.84
N ILE A 105 -1.01 -6.45 -1.17
CA ILE A 105 -2.39 -6.88 -1.41
C ILE A 105 -2.85 -6.39 -2.79
N THR A 106 -2.40 -5.22 -3.22
CA THR A 106 -2.77 -4.62 -4.51
C THR A 106 -2.30 -5.51 -5.66
N GLU A 107 -1.03 -5.91 -5.67
CA GLU A 107 -0.49 -6.83 -6.67
C GLU A 107 -1.09 -8.23 -6.55
N SER A 108 -1.35 -8.71 -5.32
CA SER A 108 -2.03 -9.99 -5.11
C SER A 108 -3.43 -10.02 -5.74
N LYS A 109 -4.20 -8.93 -5.58
CA LYS A 109 -5.54 -8.79 -6.15
C LYS A 109 -5.50 -8.73 -7.67
N LYS A 110 -4.61 -7.91 -8.23
CA LYS A 110 -4.41 -7.80 -9.69
C LYS A 110 -4.04 -9.15 -10.31
N THR A 111 -3.13 -9.87 -9.68
CA THR A 111 -2.72 -11.21 -10.13
C THR A 111 -3.88 -12.20 -10.08
N MET A 112 -4.68 -12.16 -9.01
CA MET A 112 -5.87 -13.00 -8.88
C MET A 112 -6.92 -12.70 -9.97
N GLU A 113 -7.17 -11.43 -10.27
CA GLU A 113 -8.10 -11.02 -11.34
C GLU A 113 -7.66 -11.57 -12.70
N VAL A 114 -6.36 -11.47 -13.03
CA VAL A 114 -5.80 -12.05 -14.26
C VAL A 114 -6.04 -13.56 -14.34
N PHE A 115 -5.88 -14.30 -13.23
CA PHE A 115 -6.14 -15.74 -13.21
C PHE A 115 -7.62 -16.07 -13.40
N LEU A 116 -8.53 -15.30 -12.78
CA LEU A 116 -9.97 -15.48 -12.93
C LEU A 116 -10.40 -15.23 -14.38
N GLU A 117 -9.93 -14.15 -15.00
CA GLU A 117 -10.20 -13.85 -16.41
C GLU A 117 -9.66 -14.95 -17.34
N ALA A 118 -8.45 -15.45 -17.09
CA ALA A 118 -7.89 -16.53 -17.88
C ALA A 118 -8.74 -17.81 -17.78
N HIS A 119 -9.25 -18.12 -16.58
CA HIS A 119 -10.14 -19.27 -16.36
C HIS A 119 -11.49 -19.10 -17.07
N GLU A 120 -12.14 -17.94 -16.92
CA GLU A 120 -13.41 -17.66 -17.60
C GLU A 120 -13.30 -17.75 -19.13
N ASN A 121 -12.16 -17.30 -19.68
CA ASN A 121 -11.88 -17.39 -21.11
C ASN A 121 -11.63 -18.83 -21.60
N GLN A 122 -11.14 -19.73 -20.73
CA GLN A 122 -11.01 -21.15 -21.05
C GLN A 122 -12.36 -21.87 -21.09
N ASP A 123 -13.29 -21.49 -20.21
CA ASP A 123 -14.62 -22.11 -20.13
C ASP A 123 -15.61 -21.61 -21.21
N ASN A 124 -15.39 -20.42 -21.78
CA ASN A 124 -16.26 -19.82 -22.81
C ASN A 124 -15.51 -19.31 -24.05
N PRO A 125 -14.96 -20.21 -24.90
CA PRO A 125 -14.21 -19.82 -26.11
C PRO A 125 -15.02 -19.05 -27.17
N LYS A 126 -16.35 -18.96 -27.04
CA LYS A 126 -17.26 -18.32 -28.01
C LYS A 126 -17.40 -16.79 -27.86
N ARG A 127 -16.87 -16.17 -26.79
CA ARG A 127 -16.98 -14.71 -26.60
C ARG A 127 -15.99 -13.91 -27.46
N ASN A 128 -14.87 -14.52 -27.86
CA ASN A 128 -13.83 -13.88 -28.68
C ASN A 128 -14.12 -13.81 -30.19
N GLN A 129 -15.21 -14.42 -30.68
CA GLN A 129 -15.58 -14.36 -32.10
C GLN A 129 -16.52 -13.20 -32.47
N LYS A 130 -16.97 -12.38 -31.51
CA LYS A 130 -17.86 -11.25 -31.77
C LYS A 130 -17.20 -9.86 -31.68
N ALA A 131 -15.89 -9.82 -31.45
CA ALA A 131 -15.11 -8.58 -31.34
C ALA A 131 -14.06 -8.40 -32.46
N GLN A 132 -14.15 -9.20 -33.53
CA GLN A 132 -13.40 -8.99 -34.78
C GLN A 132 -14.35 -8.67 -35.93
#